data_AF-G3H7A2-F1
#
_entry.id   AF-G3H7A2-F1
#
_cell.length_a   1.000
_cell.length_b   1.000
_cell.length_c   1.000
_cell.angle_alpha   90.00
_cell.angle_beta   90.00
_cell.angle_gamma   90.00
#
_symmetry.space_group_name_H-M   'P 1'
#
loop_
_entity.id
_entity.type
_entity.pdbx_description
1 polymer ?
#
loop_
_entity_poly.entity_id
_entity_poly.type
_entity_poly.pdbx_seq_one_letter_code
_entity_poly.pdbx_strand_id
1 'polypeptide(L)' 'MKAIVECAGGKVLAKQPSFRKLMEHKQNKSLSEIILISCENDLHLCREYFARGIDVHNAEFVLTGVLTQTLDYESYKFN' A
#
# COMPACT_ATOMS: atom_id res chain seq x y z
N MET A 1 3.05 4.95 12.08
CA MET A 1 3.29 4.77 10.62
C MET A 1 3.15 6.07 9.83
N LYS A 2 2.09 6.88 10.03
CA LYS A 2 1.85 8.13 9.26
C LYS A 2 3.05 9.07 9.15
N ALA A 3 3.67 9.44 10.28
CA ALA A 3 4.81 10.36 10.28
C ALA A 3 6.01 9.84 9.46
N ILE A 4 6.28 8.53 9.50
CA ILE A 4 7.35 7.91 8.71
C ILE A 4 7.07 8.05 7.21
N VAL A 5 5.84 7.76 6.79
CA VAL A 5 5.41 7.89 5.39
C VAL A 5 5.50 9.34 4.93
N GLU A 6 5.03 10.30 5.74
CA GLU A 6 5.06 11.73 5.39
C GLU A 6 6.48 12.30 5.37
N CYS A 7 7.35 11.90 6.30
CA CYS A 7 8.77 12.28 6.28
C CYS A 7 9.52 11.72 5.06
N ALA A 8 9.10 10.56 4.54
CA ALA A 8 9.63 9.97 3.32
C ALA A 8 9.00 10.56 2.04
N GLY A 9 8.15 11.59 2.14
CA GLY A 9 7.51 12.28 1.02
C GLY A 9 6.21 11.65 0.51
N GLY A 10 5.70 10.62 1.20
CA GLY A 10 4.42 9.97 0.90
C GLY A 10 3.22 10.67 1.55
N LYS A 11 2.02 10.17 1.26
CA LYS A 11 0.76 10.65 1.85
C LYS A 11 -0.09 9.48 2.30
N VAL A 12 -0.59 9.54 3.54
CA VAL A 12 -1.54 8.55 4.06
C VAL A 12 -2.97 8.94 3.71
N LEU A 13 -3.71 8.02 3.09
CA LEU A 13 -5.14 8.20 2.83
C LEU A 13 -5.94 7.92 4.12
N ALA A 14 -6.71 8.91 4.58
CA ALA A 14 -7.52 8.77 5.80
C ALA A 14 -8.77 7.86 5.62
N LYS A 15 -9.16 7.60 4.37
CA LYS A 15 -10.28 6.72 4.03
C LYS A 15 -9.79 5.61 3.12
N GLN A 16 -10.30 4.42 3.34
CA GLN A 16 -10.07 3.26 2.49
C GLN A 16 -10.45 3.59 1.03
N PRO A 17 -9.54 3.39 0.06
CA PRO A 17 -9.81 3.72 -1.33
C PRO A 17 -10.78 2.70 -1.94
N SER A 18 -11.73 3.20 -2.73
CA SER A 18 -12.57 2.33 -3.55
C SER A 18 -11.74 1.69 -4.67
N PHE A 19 -12.18 0.55 -5.16
CA PHE A 19 -11.53 -0.13 -6.29
C PHE A 19 -11.41 0.74 -7.52
N ARG A 20 -12.44 1.52 -7.82
CA ARG A 20 -12.43 2.46 -8.94
C ARG A 20 -11.26 3.43 -8.81
N LYS A 21 -11.04 3.98 -7.62
CA LYS A 21 -9.92 4.89 -7.35
C LYS A 21 -8.57 4.20 -7.53
N LEU A 22 -8.42 2.98 -7.04
CA LEU A 22 -7.18 2.21 -7.23
C LEU A 22 -6.87 1.98 -8.71
N MET A 23 -7.88 1.60 -9.51
CA MET A 23 -7.71 1.37 -10.94
C MET A 23 -7.41 2.65 -11.71
N GLU A 24 -8.06 3.77 -11.38
CA GLU A 24 -7.78 5.09 -11.96
C GLU A 24 -6.32 5.51 -11.72
N HIS A 25 -5.82 5.35 -10.49
CA HIS A 25 -4.43 5.65 -10.15
C HIS A 25 -3.43 4.69 -10.80
N LYS A 26 -3.78 3.41 -10.99
CA LYS A 26 -2.93 2.42 -11.67
C LYS A 26 -2.79 2.69 -13.17
N GLN A 27 -3.85 3.18 -13.81
CA GLN A 27 -3.86 3.43 -15.26
C GLN A 27 -3.28 4.81 -15.63
N ASN A 28 -3.38 5.79 -14.73
CA ASN A 28 -2.95 7.15 -15.02
C ASN A 28 -1.61 7.49 -14.34
N LYS A 29 -0.53 7.53 -15.13
CA LYS A 29 0.83 7.87 -14.68
C LYS A 29 0.97 9.30 -14.13
N SER A 30 0.01 10.19 -14.38
CA SER A 30 0.04 11.54 -13.77
C SER A 30 -0.49 11.56 -12.34
N LEU A 31 -1.17 10.48 -11.90
CA LEU A 31 -1.61 10.30 -10.52
C LEU A 31 -0.55 9.53 -9.73
N SER A 32 -0.49 9.83 -8.43
CA SER A 32 0.39 9.10 -7.51
C SER A 32 -0.05 7.65 -7.34
N GLU A 33 0.90 6.73 -7.28
CA GLU A 33 0.63 5.33 -6.96
C GLU A 33 -0.02 5.19 -5.57
N ILE A 34 -0.92 4.21 -5.41
CA ILE A 34 -1.52 3.87 -4.13
C ILE A 34 -1.04 2.48 -3.73
N ILE A 35 -0.42 2.39 -2.56
CA ILE A 35 0.09 1.15 -1.98
C ILE A 35 -0.78 0.81 -0.76
N LEU A 36 -1.26 -0.43 -0.68
CA LEU A 36 -2.06 -0.91 0.45
C LEU A 36 -1.15 -1.55 1.49
N ILE A 37 -1.21 -1.05 2.71
CA ILE A 37 -0.48 -1.61 3.86
C ILE A 37 -1.50 -2.16 4.86
N SER A 38 -1.29 -3.39 5.32
CA SER A 38 -2.15 -4.07 6.29
C SER A 38 -1.33 -4.92 7.28
N CYS A 39 -2.01 -5.64 8.16
CA CYS A 39 -1.42 -6.60 9.09
C CYS A 39 -2.30 -7.86 9.17
N GLU A 40 -1.78 -8.95 9.76
CA GLU A 40 -2.48 -10.24 9.85
C GLU A 40 -3.89 -10.12 10.44
N ASN A 41 -4.05 -9.30 11.49
CA ASN A 41 -5.32 -9.10 12.17
C ASN A 41 -6.39 -8.45 11.27
N ASP A 42 -5.97 -7.63 10.30
CA ASP A 42 -6.85 -6.84 9.43
C ASP A 42 -7.05 -7.47 8.05
N LEU A 43 -6.42 -8.62 7.75
CA LEU A 43 -6.52 -9.26 6.42
C LEU A 43 -7.96 -9.61 6.02
N HIS A 44 -8.85 -9.80 7.00
CA HIS A 44 -10.26 -10.01 6.71
C HIS A 44 -10.92 -8.81 6.01
N LEU A 45 -10.41 -7.59 6.22
CA LEU A 45 -10.86 -6.37 5.51
C LEU A 45 -10.33 -6.32 4.08
N CYS A 46 -9.25 -7.05 3.79
CA CYS A 46 -8.56 -7.01 2.51
C CYS A 46 -9.03 -8.08 1.50
N ARG A 47 -9.95 -8.98 1.89
CA ARG A 47 -10.42 -10.10 1.06
C ARG A 47 -10.85 -9.69 -0.35
N GLU A 48 -11.57 -8.58 -0.48
CA GLU A 48 -12.02 -8.10 -1.78
C GLU A 48 -10.89 -7.53 -2.65
N TYR A 49 -9.81 -7.00 -2.04
CA TYR A 49 -8.61 -6.58 -2.77
C TYR A 49 -7.86 -7.80 -3.30
N PHE A 50 -7.67 -8.83 -2.48
CA PHE A 50 -7.04 -10.08 -2.88
C PHE A 50 -7.79 -10.77 -4.02
N ALA A 51 -9.11 -10.86 -3.94
CA ALA A 51 -9.95 -11.45 -4.99
C ALA A 51 -9.81 -10.74 -6.36
N ARG A 52 -9.31 -9.49 -6.37
CA ARG A 52 -9.10 -8.69 -7.59
C ARG A 52 -7.63 -8.59 -7.99
N GLY A 53 -6.74 -9.35 -7.33
CA GLY A 53 -5.30 -9.32 -7.60
C GLY A 53 -4.67 -7.96 -7.28
N ILE A 54 -5.18 -7.27 -6.26
CA ILE A 54 -4.58 -6.03 -5.77
C ILE A 54 -3.63 -6.39 -4.63
N ASP A 55 -2.39 -5.94 -4.78
CA ASP A 55 -1.33 -6.22 -3.81
C ASP A 55 -1.57 -5.47 -2.50
N VAL A 56 -1.37 -6.18 -1.40
CA VAL A 56 -1.40 -5.65 -0.05
C VAL A 56 -0.11 -6.09 0.63
N HIS A 57 0.61 -5.15 1.23
CA HIS A 57 1.89 -5.41 1.88
C HIS A 57 1.78 -5.24 3.39
N ASN A 58 2.71 -5.85 4.13
CA ASN A 58 2.83 -5.64 5.56
C ASN A 58 3.59 -4.33 5.89
N ALA A 59 3.73 -4.02 7.18
CA ALA A 59 4.38 -2.79 7.63
C ALA A 59 5.87 -2.68 7.24
N GLU A 60 6.57 -3.80 6.99
CA GLU A 60 7.99 -3.80 6.65
C GLU A 60 8.28 -3.15 5.29
N PHE A 61 7.30 -3.15 4.37
CA PHE A 61 7.38 -2.36 3.15
C PHE A 61 7.74 -0.91 3.44
N VAL A 62 7.16 -0.33 4.51
CA VAL A 62 7.45 1.03 4.94
C VAL A 62 8.67 1.08 5.86
N LEU A 63 8.73 0.21 6.88
CA LEU A 63 9.78 0.30 7.91
C LEU A 63 11.16 -0.01 7.34
N THR A 64 11.30 -1.16 6.69
CA THR A 64 12.55 -1.54 6.03
C THR A 64 12.79 -0.67 4.81
N GLY A 65 11.76 -0.38 4.00
CA GLY A 65 11.91 0.45 2.81
C GLY A 65 12.41 1.87 3.11
N VAL A 66 11.99 2.49 4.21
CA VAL A 66 12.51 3.80 4.64
C VAL A 66 13.95 3.68 5.16
N LEU A 67 14.28 2.61 5.88
CA LEU A 67 15.63 2.38 6.38
C LEU A 67 16.65 2.19 5.25
N THR A 68 16.29 1.43 4.21
CA THR A 68 17.17 1.10 3.09
C THR A 68 17.02 2.04 1.90
N GLN A 69 16.01 2.92 1.91
CA GLN A 69 15.62 3.75 0.77
C GLN A 69 15.34 2.93 -0.50
N THR A 70 14.66 1.78 -0.34
CA THR A 70 14.28 0.89 -1.45
C THR A 70 12.81 0.50 -1.37
N LEU A 71 12.14 0.35 -2.51
CA LEU A 71 10.78 -0.17 -2.61
C LEU A 71 10.83 -1.64 -3.01
N ASP A 72 10.39 -2.53 -2.12
CA ASP A 72 10.35 -3.97 -2.35
C ASP A 72 8.89 -4.46 -2.37
N TYR A 73 8.37 -4.64 -3.58
CA TYR A 73 6.99 -5.06 -3.83
C TYR A 73 6.77 -6.58 -3.67
N GLU A 74 7.82 -7.37 -3.49
CA GLU A 74 7.71 -8.82 -3.45
C GLU A 74 7.86 -9.36 -2.02
N SER A 75 8.92 -8.97 -1.31
CA SER A 75 9.26 -9.57 0.00
C SER A 75 8.21 -9.35 1.08
N TYR A 76 7.42 -8.27 0.97
CA TYR A 76 6.49 -7.84 2.02
C TYR A 76 5.02 -7.98 1.62
N LYS A 77 4.74 -8.58 0.46
CA LYS A 77 3.38 -8.81 -0.03
C LYS A 77 2.70 -9.95 0.75
N PHE A 78 1.43 -9.76 1.11
CA PHE A 78 0.58 -10.84 1.59
C PHE A 78 0.10 -11.68 0.41
N ASN A 79 0.27 -13.00 0.52
CA ASN A 79 -0.21 -13.98 -0.46
C ASN A 79 -1.72 -14.19 -0.40
#